data_AF-A0A6G2DX01-F1
#
_entry.id   AF-A0A6G2DX01-F1
#
_cell.length_a   1.000
_cell.length_b   1.000
_cell.length_c   1.000
_cell.angle_alpha   90.00
_cell.angle_beta   90.00
_cell.angle_gamma   90.00
#
_symmetry.space_group_name_H-M   'P 1'
#
loop_
_entity.id
_entity.type
_entity.pdbx_description
1 polymer ?
#
loop_
_entity_poly.entity_id
_entity_poly.type
_entity_poly.pdbx_seq_one_letter_code
_entity_poly.pdbx_strand_id
1 'polypeptide(L)'
;IAFLKKMLEKLGLRVGVFSSPYLIHYTDQISINGESISEARLEALMADYQSLLEGEAVANLQGTTEFEIITALAYDYFASEQVDVAIMEV
;
A
#
# COMPACT_ATOMS: atom_id res chain seq x y z
N ILE A 1 -4.90 -13.60 -6.02
CA ILE A 1 -4.85 -12.96 -4.68
C ILE A 1 -5.74 -13.65 -3.64
N ALA A 2 -7.06 -13.72 -3.88
CA ALA A 2 -8.04 -14.18 -2.87
C ALA A 2 -7.71 -15.54 -2.21
N PHE A 3 -7.37 -16.58 -2.99
CA PHE A 3 -7.06 -17.91 -2.44
C PHE A 3 -5.76 -17.93 -1.62
N LEU A 4 -4.68 -17.32 -2.14
CA LEU A 4 -3.39 -17.24 -1.44
C LEU A 4 -3.53 -16.47 -0.12
N LYS A 5 -4.19 -15.31 -0.16
CA LYS A 5 -4.48 -14.51 1.04
C LYS A 5 -5.19 -15.36 2.10
N LYS A 6 -6.28 -16.04 1.73
CA LYS A 6 -7.06 -16.86 2.65
C LYS A 6 -6.27 -18.03 3.23
N MET A 7 -5.39 -18.64 2.43
CA MET A 7 -4.51 -19.70 2.91
C MET A 7 -3.52 -19.18 3.96
N LEU A 8 -2.87 -18.04 3.71
CA LEU A 8 -1.91 -17.43 4.64
C LEU A 8 -2.58 -16.90 5.91
N GLU A 9 -3.73 -16.23 5.79
CA GLU A 9 -4.54 -15.81 6.95
C GLU A 9 -4.94 -17.02 7.81
N LYS A 10 -5.29 -18.16 7.19
CA LYS A 10 -5.62 -19.41 7.91
C LYS A 10 -4.43 -20.02 8.66
N LEU A 11 -3.20 -19.71 8.24
CA LEU A 11 -1.98 -20.08 8.96
C LEU A 11 -1.67 -19.14 10.14
N GLY A 12 -2.51 -18.12 10.36
CA GLY A 12 -2.32 -17.14 11.44
C GLY A 12 -1.34 -16.02 11.10
N LEU A 13 -0.95 -15.88 9.83
CA LEU A 13 -0.07 -14.81 9.37
C LEU A 13 -0.86 -13.49 9.22
N ARG A 14 -0.20 -12.38 9.53
CA ARG A 14 -0.66 -11.01 9.21
C ARG A 14 -0.33 -10.74 7.74
N VAL A 15 -1.35 -10.70 6.89
CA VAL A 15 -1.18 -10.64 5.43
C VAL A 15 -1.54 -9.26 4.91
N GLY A 16 -0.55 -8.54 4.37
CA GLY A 16 -0.76 -7.34 3.57
C GLY A 16 -1.12 -7.69 2.13
N VAL A 17 -2.03 -6.95 1.51
CA VAL A 17 -2.41 -7.14 0.10
C VAL A 17 -2.49 -5.80 -0.59
N PHE A 18 -1.72 -5.66 -1.66
CA PHE A 18 -1.87 -4.61 -2.65
C PHE A 18 -2.53 -5.18 -3.90
N SER A 19 -3.63 -4.59 -4.34
CA SER A 19 -4.37 -4.97 -5.56
C SER A 19 -4.86 -3.75 -6.32
N SER A 20 -4.86 -3.80 -7.65
CA SER A 20 -5.27 -2.67 -8.49
C SER A 20 -6.03 -3.13 -9.75
N PRO A 21 -6.95 -2.32 -10.29
CA PRO A 21 -7.42 -1.03 -9.78
C PRO A 21 -8.35 -1.17 -8.56
N TYR A 22 -8.62 -0.06 -7.87
CA TYR A 22 -9.69 -0.05 -6.86
C TYR A 22 -11.07 -0.26 -7.51
N LEU A 23 -12.00 -0.83 -6.73
CA LEU A 23 -13.36 -1.06 -7.19
C LEU A 23 -14.32 0.07 -6.77
N ILE A 24 -14.29 0.47 -5.49
CA ILE A 24 -15.21 1.49 -4.94
C ILE A 24 -14.41 2.64 -4.33
N HIS A 25 -13.53 2.33 -3.37
CA HIS A 25 -12.74 3.32 -2.66
C HIS A 25 -11.26 3.14 -2.98
N TYR A 26 -10.52 4.24 -3.08
CA TYR A 26 -9.08 4.20 -3.36
C TYR A 26 -8.31 3.38 -2.30
N THR A 27 -8.79 3.39 -1.06
CA THR A 27 -8.28 2.59 0.06
C THR A 27 -8.42 1.08 -0.14
N ASP A 28 -9.31 0.61 -1.02
CA ASP A 28 -9.50 -0.82 -1.32
C ASP A 28 -8.26 -1.44 -1.95
N GLN A 29 -7.33 -0.63 -2.47
CA GLN A 29 -6.08 -1.13 -3.06
C GLN A 29 -5.13 -1.70 -2.03
N ILE A 30 -5.23 -1.30 -0.76
CA ILE A 30 -4.27 -1.68 0.29
C ILE A 30 -5.06 -2.21 1.47
N SER A 31 -4.84 -3.47 1.84
CA SER A 31 -5.51 -4.09 2.99
C SER A 31 -4.57 -4.95 3.83
N ILE A 32 -4.91 -5.12 5.11
CA ILE A 32 -4.25 -6.06 6.02
C ILE A 32 -5.32 -6.99 6.58
N ASN A 33 -5.13 -8.30 6.43
CA ASN A 33 -6.10 -9.34 6.81
C ASN A 33 -7.51 -9.11 6.22
N GLY A 34 -7.56 -8.45 5.05
CA GLY A 34 -8.80 -8.11 4.36
C GLY A 34 -9.51 -6.85 4.85
N GLU A 35 -8.95 -6.11 5.80
CA GLU A 35 -9.41 -4.77 6.19
C GLU A 35 -8.64 -3.71 5.41
N SER A 36 -9.35 -2.86 4.66
CA SER A 36 -8.74 -1.77 3.90
C SER A 36 -8.03 -0.77 4.83
N ILE A 37 -6.95 -0.15 4.34
CA ILE A 37 -6.30 0.97 5.02
C ILE A 37 -7.33 2.07 5.32
N SER A 38 -7.24 2.69 6.49
CA SER A 38 -8.13 3.81 6.83
C SER A 38 -7.77 5.04 6.00
N GLU A 39 -8.76 5.88 5.70
CA GLU A 39 -8.56 7.15 4.98
C GLU A 39 -7.51 8.01 5.68
N ALA A 40 -7.63 8.20 7.00
CA ALA A 40 -6.66 8.98 7.77
C ALA A 40 -5.22 8.44 7.69
N ARG A 41 -5.05 7.11 7.63
CA ARG A 41 -3.70 6.51 7.50
C ARG A 41 -3.14 6.70 6.10
N LEU A 42 -3.99 6.54 5.08
CA LEU A 42 -3.62 6.81 3.70
C LEU A 42 -3.25 8.29 3.50
N GLU A 43 -4.06 9.22 4.01
CA GLU A 43 -3.81 10.67 3.94
C GLU A 43 -2.47 11.04 4.58
N ALA A 44 -2.17 10.49 5.76
CA ALA A 44 -0.89 10.73 6.43
C ALA A 44 0.30 10.27 5.57
N LEU A 45 0.23 9.06 5.00
CA LEU A 45 1.27 8.55 4.11
C LEU A 45 1.38 9.40 2.83
N MET A 46 0.26 9.78 2.21
CA MET A 46 0.28 10.64 1.03
C MET A 46 0.94 12.00 1.31
N ALA A 47 0.71 12.60 2.48
CA ALA A 47 1.35 13.83 2.88
C ALA A 47 2.88 13.70 2.99
N ASP A 48 3.38 12.57 3.50
CA ASP A 48 4.80 12.28 3.58
C ASP A 48 5.43 12.21 2.17
N TYR A 49 4.77 11.52 1.23
CA TYR A 49 5.23 11.44 -0.16
C TYR A 49 5.13 12.77 -0.90
N GLN A 50 4.08 13.55 -0.65
CA GLN A 50 3.96 14.89 -1.23
C GLN A 50 5.14 15.78 -0.80
N SER A 51 5.49 15.75 0.49
CA SER A 51 6.66 16.47 1.01
C SER A 51 7.97 16.03 0.35
N LEU A 52 8.15 14.72 0.09
CA LEU A 52 9.31 14.19 -0.64
C LEU A 52 9.37 14.67 -2.10
N LEU A 53 8.22 14.73 -2.77
CA LEU A 53 8.10 15.14 -4.17
C LEU A 53 8.22 16.66 -4.36
N GLU A 54 8.06 17.45 -3.31
CA GLU A 54 8.23 18.91 -3.31
C GLU A 54 9.59 19.36 -2.74
N GLY A 55 10.34 18.47 -2.09
CA GLY A 55 11.61 18.74 -1.41
C GLY A 55 12.85 18.70 -2.31
N GLU A 56 14.04 18.64 -1.70
CA GLU A 56 15.33 18.66 -2.41
C GLU A 56 15.52 17.48 -3.39
N ALA A 57 14.72 16.43 -3.25
CA ALA A 57 14.73 15.23 -4.11
C ALA A 57 13.93 15.38 -5.42
N VAL A 58 13.20 16.49 -5.64
CA VAL A 58 12.33 16.70 -6.83
C VAL A 58 13.03 16.32 -8.12
N ALA A 59 14.29 16.74 -8.31
CA ALA A 59 15.03 16.51 -9.55
C ALA A 59 15.20 15.01 -9.88
N ASN A 60 15.25 14.14 -8.86
CA ASN A 60 15.40 12.69 -9.04
C ASN A 60 14.05 11.95 -9.11
N LEU A 61 12.97 12.59 -8.68
CA LEU A 61 11.62 12.02 -8.63
C LEU A 61 10.68 12.65 -9.67
N GLN A 62 11.21 13.49 -10.57
CA GLN A 62 10.43 14.02 -11.68
C GLN A 62 9.97 12.89 -12.60
N GLY A 63 8.66 12.84 -12.85
CA GLY A 63 8.05 11.84 -13.73
C GLY A 63 7.56 10.58 -13.02
N THR A 64 7.67 10.49 -11.68
CA THR A 64 7.05 9.40 -10.92
C THR A 64 5.55 9.36 -11.17
N THR A 65 5.05 8.18 -11.53
CA THR A 65 3.66 7.91 -11.83
C THR A 65 2.85 7.68 -10.56
N GLU A 66 1.53 7.85 -10.63
CA GLU A 66 0.62 7.53 -9.53
C GLU A 66 0.78 6.07 -9.07
N PHE A 67 0.96 5.14 -10.01
CA PHE A 67 1.15 3.72 -9.71
C PHE A 67 2.43 3.46 -8.92
N GLU A 68 3.53 4.14 -9.25
CA GLU A 68 4.79 4.03 -8.50
C GLU A 68 4.65 4.60 -7.08
N ILE A 69 3.94 5.71 -6.91
CA ILE A 69 3.68 6.31 -5.59
C ILE A 69 2.84 5.36 -4.73
N ILE A 70 1.71 4.87 -5.23
CA ILE A 70 0.83 3.99 -4.43
C ILE A 70 1.49 2.64 -4.12
N THR A 71 2.31 2.12 -5.03
CA THR A 71 3.10 0.90 -4.80
C THR A 71 4.11 1.10 -3.68
N ALA A 72 4.86 2.21 -3.70
CA ALA A 72 5.80 2.55 -2.65
C ALA A 72 5.09 2.74 -1.30
N LEU A 73 3.96 3.46 -1.30
CA LEU A 73 3.14 3.68 -0.11
C LEU A 73 2.64 2.37 0.48
N ALA A 74 2.22 1.41 -0.36
CA ALA A 74 1.80 0.09 0.10
C ALA A 74 2.95 -0.67 0.80
N TYR A 75 4.17 -0.62 0.26
CA TYR A 75 5.34 -1.20 0.91
C TYR A 75 5.63 -0.56 2.27
N ASP A 76 5.65 0.76 2.35
CA ASP A 76 5.90 1.49 3.60
C ASP A 76 4.81 1.21 4.64
N TYR A 77 3.56 1.16 4.21
CA TYR A 77 2.44 0.81 5.09
C TYR A 77 2.62 -0.61 5.65
N PHE A 78 2.85 -1.61 4.79
CA PHE A 78 3.03 -3.00 5.23
C PHE A 78 4.26 -3.20 6.13
N ALA A 79 5.36 -2.49 5.85
CA ALA A 79 6.54 -2.49 6.71
C ALA A 79 6.23 -1.87 8.08
N SER A 80 5.54 -0.72 8.11
CA SER A 80 5.16 -0.04 9.36
C SER A 80 4.22 -0.88 10.22
N GLU A 81 3.32 -1.62 9.58
CA GLU A 81 2.34 -2.50 10.22
C GLU A 81 2.89 -3.90 10.52
N GLN A 82 4.16 -4.16 10.20
CA GLN A 82 4.88 -5.40 10.44
C GLN A 82 4.10 -6.63 9.97
N VAL A 83 3.63 -6.62 8.72
CA VAL A 83 2.99 -7.79 8.12
C VAL A 83 3.99 -8.93 7.97
N ASP A 84 3.55 -10.18 8.14
CA ASP A 84 4.39 -11.35 7.93
C ASP A 84 4.63 -11.61 6.44
N VAL A 85 3.62 -11.34 5.61
CA VAL A 85 3.66 -11.52 4.16
C VAL A 85 2.89 -10.40 3.48
N ALA A 86 3.49 -9.77 2.47
CA ALA A 86 2.83 -8.87 1.55
C ALA A 86 2.58 -9.58 0.20
N ILE A 87 1.34 -9.56 -0.29
CA ILE A 87 0.97 -10.00 -1.63
C ILE A 87 0.82 -8.75 -2.50
N MET A 88 1.69 -8.62 -3.50
CA MET A 88 1.70 -7.48 -4.42
C MET A 88 1.19 -7.94 -5.80
N GLU A 89 0.09 -7.38 -6.28
CA GLU A 89 -0.41 -7.58 -7.64
C GLU A 89 0.44 -6.83 -8.67
N VAL A 90 0.65 -7.42 -9.85
CA VAL A 90 1.35 -6.84 -11.01
C VAL A 90 0.43 -6.62 -12.18
#